data_AF-A0A0T6W0N9-F1
#
_entry.id   AF-A0A0T6W0N9-F1
#
_cell.length_a   1.000
_cell.length_b   1.000
_cell.length_c   1.000
_cell.angle_alpha   90.00
_cell.angle_beta   90.00
_cell.angle_gamma   90.00
#
_symmetry.space_group_name_H-M   'P 1'
#
loop_
_entity.id
_entity.type
_entity.pdbx_description
1 polymer ?
#
loop_
_entity_poly.entity_id
_entity_poly.type
_entity_poly.pdbx_seq_one_letter_code
_entity_poly.pdbx_strand_id
1 'polypeptide(L)' 'MPEDPAPVRNKFRSDFIVEIALLAAVAVYLVIAQGQSVGDNLSFTVVGASLMALATYWTLHTARDGLEVIALRLRPGK' A
#
# COMPACT_ATOMS: atom_id res chain seq x y z
N MET A 1 -27.07 20.06 8.30
CA MET A 1 -25.64 20.19 8.66
C MET A 1 -24.84 19.77 7.43
N PRO A 2 -23.94 20.61 6.89
CA PRO A 2 -23.08 20.19 5.80
C PRO A 2 -22.08 19.17 6.37
N GLU A 3 -22.07 17.99 5.79
CA GLU A 3 -21.08 16.94 6.07
C GLU A 3 -19.66 17.47 5.81
N ASP A 4 -18.92 17.67 6.90
CA ASP A 4 -17.53 18.15 6.88
C ASP A 4 -16.68 17.33 5.90
N PRO A 5 -15.80 17.95 5.08
CA PRO A 5 -14.87 17.24 4.19
C PRO A 5 -13.72 16.54 4.92
N ALA A 6 -13.74 16.53 6.26
CA ALA A 6 -12.72 15.92 7.11
C ALA A 6 -12.57 14.39 6.99
N PRO A 7 -13.63 13.57 6.81
CA PRO A 7 -13.52 12.11 6.75
C PRO A 7 -12.75 11.63 5.53
N VAL A 8 -12.97 12.26 4.37
CA VAL A 8 -12.36 11.86 3.10
C VAL A 8 -10.85 12.09 3.14
N ARG A 9 -10.42 13.27 3.60
CA ARG A 9 -8.98 13.62 3.70
C ARG A 9 -8.20 12.75 4.69
N ASN A 10 -8.84 12.29 5.76
CA ASN A 10 -8.17 11.47 6.78
C ASN A 10 -7.95 10.03 6.30
N LYS A 11 -8.85 9.49 5.47
CA LYS A 11 -8.75 8.16 4.89
C LYS A 11 -7.58 8.05 3.89
N PHE A 12 -7.45 9.04 2.98
CA PHE A 12 -6.31 9.12 2.07
C PHE A 12 -4.95 9.24 2.79
N ARG A 13 -4.87 9.98 3.90
CA ARG A 13 -3.63 10.07 4.70
C ARG A 13 -3.31 8.75 5.39
N SER A 14 -4.32 8.04 5.90
CA SER A 14 -4.12 6.76 6.57
C SER A 14 -3.61 5.71 5.60
N ASP A 15 -4.22 5.59 4.40
CA ASP A 15 -3.81 4.60 3.41
C ASP A 15 -2.39 4.86 2.90
N PHE A 16 -2.03 6.12 2.71
CA PHE A 16 -0.67 6.53 2.33
C PHE A 16 0.39 6.26 3.43
N ILE A 17 0.04 6.47 4.70
CA ILE A 17 0.95 6.16 5.82
C ILE A 17 1.19 4.66 5.92
N VAL A 18 0.14 3.85 5.77
CA VAL A 18 0.25 2.39 5.78
C VAL A 18 1.12 1.91 4.61
N GLU A 19 0.97 2.50 3.42
CA GLU A 19 1.81 2.18 2.27
C GLU A 19 3.29 2.51 2.52
N ILE A 20 3.62 3.69 3.06
CA ILE A 20 5.00 4.04 3.42
C ILE A 20 5.56 3.07 4.46
N ALA A 21 4.77 2.73 5.48
CA ALA A 21 5.20 1.77 6.49
C ALA A 21 5.46 0.37 5.89
N LEU A 22 4.63 -0.06 4.94
CA LEU A 22 4.81 -1.32 4.21
C LEU A 22 6.05 -1.31 3.34
N LEU A 23 6.32 -0.22 2.61
CA LEU A 23 7.54 -0.07 1.82
C LEU A 23 8.79 -0.09 2.72
N ALA A 24 8.75 0.57 3.87
CA ALA A 24 9.82 0.51 4.84
C ALA A 24 10.02 -0.92 5.38
N ALA A 25 8.94 -1.65 5.69
CA ALA A 25 9.02 -3.04 6.13
C ALA A 25 9.61 -3.97 5.06
N VAL A 26 9.23 -3.79 3.79
CA VAL A 26 9.83 -4.52 2.66
C VAL A 26 11.32 -4.19 2.53
N ALA A 27 11.71 -2.92 2.61
CA ALA A 27 13.11 -2.51 2.53
C ALA A 27 13.96 -3.14 3.65
N VAL A 28 13.45 -3.12 4.90
CA VAL A 28 14.10 -3.78 6.05
C VAL A 28 14.21 -5.28 5.82
N TYR A 29 13.13 -5.92 5.36
CA TYR A 29 13.15 -7.35 5.01
C TYR A 29 14.23 -7.66 3.98
N LEU A 30 14.35 -6.86 2.91
CA LEU A 30 15.35 -7.05 1.86
C LEU A 30 16.79 -6.89 2.38
N VAL A 31 17.02 -5.97 3.33
CA VAL A 31 18.34 -5.82 3.97
C VAL A 31 18.68 -7.05 4.82
N ILE A 32 17.72 -7.59 5.57
CA ILE A 32 17.90 -8.80 6.38
C ILE A 32 18.03 -10.05 5.48
N ALA A 33 17.34 -10.06 4.34
CA ALA A 33 17.35 -11.16 3.38
C ALA A 33 18.66 -11.31 2.62
N GLN A 34 19.61 -10.36 2.74
CA GLN A 34 20.88 -10.43 2.01
C GLN A 34 21.69 -11.65 2.47
N GLY A 35 21.63 -12.73 1.67
CA GLY A 35 22.30 -14.00 1.94
C GLY A 35 21.37 -15.15 2.32
N GLN A 36 20.06 -14.93 2.43
CA GLN A 36 19.06 -16.00 2.56
C GLN A 36 18.51 -16.35 1.17
N SER A 37 18.68 -17.61 0.74
CA SER A 37 18.04 -18.09 -0.48
C SER A 37 16.56 -18.40 -0.22
N VAL A 38 15.73 -18.21 -1.24
CA VAL A 38 14.30 -18.52 -1.14
C VAL A 38 14.15 -20.04 -1.00
N GLY A 39 13.46 -20.48 0.06
CA GLY A 39 13.25 -21.90 0.36
C GLY A 39 14.22 -22.52 1.36
N ASP A 40 15.35 -21.88 1.69
CA ASP A 40 16.26 -22.37 2.74
C ASP A 40 15.61 -22.29 4.13
N ASN A 41 14.93 -21.17 4.41
CA ASN A 41 14.10 -21.00 5.59
C ASN A 41 12.67 -20.73 5.16
N LEU A 42 11.82 -21.74 5.35
CA LEU A 42 10.41 -21.72 4.96
C LEU A 42 9.65 -20.59 5.67
N SER A 43 9.93 -20.35 6.96
CA SER A 43 9.33 -19.24 7.71
C SER A 43 9.74 -17.89 7.14
N PHE A 44 11.03 -17.70 6.81
CA PHE A 44 11.53 -16.47 6.20
C PHE A 44 10.88 -16.22 4.83
N THR A 45 10.76 -17.28 4.02
CA THR A 45 10.14 -17.24 2.70
C THR A 45 8.66 -16.87 2.78
N VAL A 46 7.91 -17.46 3.71
CA VAL A 46 6.49 -17.15 3.93
C VAL A 46 6.32 -15.69 4.38
N VAL A 47 7.19 -15.20 5.26
CA VAL A 47 7.16 -13.80 5.71
C VAL A 47 7.42 -12.84 4.55
N GLY A 48 8.44 -13.11 3.73
CA GLY A 48 8.75 -12.32 2.54
C GLY A 48 7.62 -12.32 1.51
N ALA A 49 7.06 -13.49 1.19
CA ALA A 49 5.96 -13.63 0.25
C ALA A 49 4.71 -12.88 0.75
N SER A 50 4.42 -12.97 2.05
CA SER A 50 3.30 -12.28 2.68
C SER A 50 3.49 -10.76 2.63
N LEU A 51 4.69 -10.27 2.92
CA LEU A 51 5.06 -8.85 2.80
C LEU A 51 4.89 -8.34 1.37
N MET A 52 5.37 -9.09 0.37
CA MET A 52 5.20 -8.71 -1.03
C MET A 52 3.73 -8.72 -1.47
N ALA A 53 2.95 -9.71 -1.02
CA ALA A 53 1.52 -9.77 -1.31
C ALA A 53 0.76 -8.59 -0.71
N LEU A 54 1.05 -8.25 0.56
CA LEU A 54 0.44 -7.10 1.24
C LEU A 54 0.84 -5.77 0.57
N ALA A 55 2.11 -5.60 0.23
CA ALA A 55 2.59 -4.40 -0.47
C ALA A 55 1.90 -4.25 -1.83
N THR A 56 1.79 -5.35 -2.59
CA THR A 56 1.10 -5.34 -3.87
C THR A 56 -0.37 -4.98 -3.72
N TYR A 57 -1.08 -5.59 -2.77
CA TYR A 57 -2.48 -5.28 -2.51
C TYR A 57 -2.69 -3.81 -2.16
N TRP A 58 -1.88 -3.29 -1.23
CA TRP A 58 -2.03 -1.93 -0.74
C TRP A 58 -1.70 -0.89 -1.81
N THR A 59 -0.62 -1.08 -2.57
CA THR A 59 -0.29 -0.21 -3.71
C THR A 59 -1.38 -0.23 -4.77
N LEU A 60 -1.98 -1.38 -5.08
CA LEU A 60 -3.07 -1.46 -6.04
C LEU A 60 -4.34 -0.76 -5.51
N HIS A 61 -4.60 -0.85 -4.21
CA HIS A 61 -5.68 -0.14 -3.54
C HIS A 61 -5.48 1.38 -3.62
N THR A 62 -4.30 1.89 -3.24
CA THR A 62 -3.97 3.32 -3.35
C THR A 62 -4.05 3.81 -4.80
N ALA A 63 -3.52 3.04 -5.75
CA ALA A 63 -3.55 3.40 -7.17
C ALA A 63 -4.98 3.46 -7.72
N ARG A 64 -5.86 2.55 -7.29
CA ARG A 64 -7.29 2.57 -7.63
C ARG A 64 -7.97 3.84 -7.11
N ASP A 65 -7.73 4.20 -5.86
CA ASP A 65 -8.31 5.41 -5.27
C ASP A 65 -7.77 6.68 -5.97
N GLY A 66 -6.49 6.70 -6.32
CA GLY A 66 -5.90 7.78 -7.12
C GLY A 66 -6.52 7.91 -8.52
N LEU A 67 -6.77 6.78 -9.18
CA LEU A 67 -7.46 6.73 -10.47
C LEU A 67 -8.92 7.19 -10.37
N GLU A 68 -9.63 6.87 -9.29
CA GLU A 68 -11.00 7.33 -9.07
C GLU A 68 -11.06 8.86 -8.97
N VAL A 69 -10.12 9.48 -8.25
CA VAL A 69 -10.01 10.95 -8.18
C VAL A 69 -9.73 11.57 -9.55
N ILE A 70 -8.85 10.97 -10.36
CA ILE A 70 -8.55 11.45 -11.72
C ILE A 70 -9.78 11.27 -12.63
N ALA A 71 -10.48 10.13 -12.54
CA ALA A 71 -11.66 9.84 -13.32
C ALA A 71 -12.81 10.82 -13.02
N LEU A 72 -13.04 11.14 -11.74
CA LEU A 72 -14.01 12.16 -11.32
C LEU A 72 -13.63 13.55 -11.84
N ARG A 73 -12.34 13.88 -11.88
CA ARG A 73 -11.83 15.15 -12.40
C ARG A 73 -11.92 15.25 -13.93
N LEU A 74 -11.84 14.13 -14.64
CA LEU A 74 -11.97 14.02 -16.10
C LEU A 74 -13.42 13.95 -16.60
N ARG A 75 -14.41 13.73 -15.71
CA ARG A 75 -15.85 13.92 -15.97
C ARG A 75 -16.42 15.16 -15.26
N PRO A 76 -16.00 16.38 -15.59
CA PRO A 76 -16.70 17.58 -15.15
C PRO A 76 -17.91 17.79 -16.07
N GLY A 77 -19.03 17.14 -15.78
CA GLY A 77 -20.28 17.38 -16.52
C GLY A 77 -21.22 16.19 -16.59
N LYS A 78 -22.15 16.15 -15.64
CA LYS A 78 -23.54 15.80 -15.93
C LYS A 78 -24.43 16.76 -15.15
#